data_AF-A0A834VNE3-F1
#
_entry.id   AF-A0A834VNE3-F1
#
_cell.length_a   1.000
_cell.length_b   1.000
_cell.length_c   1.000
_cell.angle_alpha   90.00
_cell.angle_beta   90.00
_cell.angle_gamma   90.00
#
_symmetry.space_group_name_H-M   'P 1'
#
loop_
_entity.id
_entity.type
_entity.pdbx_description
1 polymer ?
#
loop_
_entity_poly.entity_id
_entity_poly.type
_entity_poly.pdbx_seq_one_letter_code
_entity_poly.pdbx_strand_id
1 'polypeptide(L)'
;MLLVHPDGEGSKVSNEELNISFAPTPDYSGIAKAASGGEIWAAHASTAEELGKLLPEAIKSVLEGKSAVLDAHLEGPEGKYGGAKGRLG
;
A
#
# COMPACT_ATOMS: atom_id res chain seq x y z
N MET A 1 5.61 18.75 -4.46
CA MET A 1 6.18 19.09 -3.13
C MET A 1 5.64 20.42 -2.57
N LEU A 2 4.32 20.57 -2.42
CA LEU A 2 3.71 21.86 -2.01
C LEU A 2 3.83 22.16 -0.50
N LEU A 3 4.11 21.15 0.33
CA LEU A 3 4.13 21.28 1.79
C LEU A 3 5.40 21.95 2.34
N VAL A 4 6.48 22.02 1.57
CA VAL A 4 7.78 22.56 2.02
C VAL A 4 8.17 23.81 1.23
N HIS A 5 8.11 23.74 -0.11
CA HIS A 5 8.37 24.87 -1.00
C HIS A 5 7.28 24.96 -2.08
N PRO A 6 6.19 25.70 -1.81
CA PRO A 6 5.03 25.79 -2.71
C PRO A 6 5.37 26.21 -4.14
N ASP A 7 6.41 27.04 -4.32
CA ASP A 7 6.83 27.59 -5.62
C ASP A 7 8.17 27.03 -6.14
N GLY A 8 8.75 26.04 -5.46
CA GLY A 8 10.02 25.41 -5.86
C GLY A 8 9.90 24.53 -7.10
N GLU A 9 11.00 24.17 -7.77
CA GLU A 9 10.94 23.34 -8.99
C GLU A 9 10.23 21.99 -8.77
N GLY A 10 10.41 21.38 -7.60
CA GLY A 10 9.68 20.16 -7.20
C GLY A 10 8.18 20.34 -6.92
N SER A 11 7.64 21.56 -6.99
CA SER A 11 6.19 21.81 -6.97
C SER A 11 5.56 21.84 -8.37
N LYS A 12 6.39 21.93 -9.42
CA LYS A 12 5.97 22.07 -10.83
C LYS A 12 6.01 20.76 -11.61
N VAL A 13 6.64 19.71 -11.07
CA VAL A 13 6.82 18.40 -11.70
C VAL A 13 6.01 17.30 -10.97
N SER A 14 5.65 16.25 -11.69
CA SER A 14 4.86 15.13 -11.14
C SER A 14 5.69 14.24 -10.20
N ASN A 15 5.02 13.41 -9.40
CA ASN A 15 5.71 12.47 -8.52
C ASN A 15 6.50 11.42 -9.31
N GLU A 16 6.02 11.04 -10.50
CA GLU A 16 6.69 10.13 -11.44
C GLU A 16 7.98 10.76 -11.96
N GLU A 17 7.93 12.02 -12.39
CA GLU A 17 9.10 12.77 -12.87
C GLU A 17 10.13 12.99 -11.75
N LEU A 18 9.67 13.06 -10.50
CA LEU A 18 10.51 13.13 -9.31
C LEU A 18 11.02 11.76 -8.82
N ASN A 19 10.62 10.65 -9.45
CA ASN A 19 10.92 9.28 -8.99
C ASN A 19 10.51 9.00 -7.53
N ILE A 20 9.45 9.65 -7.06
CA ILE A 20 8.85 9.42 -5.74
C ILE A 20 7.42 8.87 -5.85
N SER A 21 6.98 8.53 -7.07
CA SER A 21 5.70 7.87 -7.27
C SER A 21 5.76 6.46 -6.72
N PHE A 22 4.73 6.12 -5.96
CA PHE A 22 4.46 4.76 -5.49
C PHE A 22 3.37 4.11 -6.36
N ALA A 23 3.10 4.63 -7.56
CA ALA A 23 2.18 4.01 -8.51
C ALA A 23 2.96 3.20 -9.56
N PRO A 24 2.61 1.92 -9.79
CA PRO A 24 1.65 1.12 -9.01
C PRO A 24 2.17 0.84 -7.60
N THR A 25 1.25 0.66 -6.64
CA THR A 25 1.61 0.35 -5.26
C THR A 25 2.48 -0.91 -5.20
N PRO A 26 3.65 -0.89 -4.52
CA PRO A 26 4.48 -2.07 -4.36
C PRO A 26 3.71 -3.23 -3.73
N ASP A 27 4.05 -4.47 -4.09
CA ASP A 27 3.51 -5.66 -3.44
C ASP A 27 4.14 -5.84 -2.04
N TYR A 28 3.56 -5.18 -1.04
CA TYR A 28 4.09 -5.21 0.32
C TYR A 28 3.96 -6.61 0.93
N SER A 29 2.90 -7.34 0.57
CA SER A 29 2.69 -8.71 1.02
C SER A 29 3.81 -9.65 0.54
N GLY A 30 4.15 -9.59 -0.75
CA GLY A 30 5.23 -10.37 -1.36
C GLY A 30 6.60 -9.96 -0.83
N ILE A 31 6.87 -8.66 -0.68
CA ILE A 31 8.11 -8.15 -0.08
C ILE A 31 8.29 -8.70 1.34
N ALA A 32 7.25 -8.63 2.18
CA ALA A 32 7.32 -9.10 3.55
C ALA A 32 7.47 -10.64 3.62
N LYS A 33 6.83 -11.37 2.70
CA LYS A 33 7.01 -12.82 2.56
C LYS A 33 8.45 -13.17 2.19
N ALA A 34 9.04 -12.48 1.22
CA ALA A 34 10.42 -12.69 0.80
C ALA A 34 11.42 -12.33 1.92
N ALA A 35 11.22 -11.19 2.59
CA ALA A 35 12.09 -10.72 3.67
C ALA A 35 12.11 -11.65 4.89
N SER A 36 11.03 -12.39 5.11
CA SER A 36 10.94 -13.38 6.20
C SER A 36 11.37 -14.78 5.82
N GLY A 37 11.91 -15.00 4.61
CA GLY A 37 12.22 -16.35 4.12
C GLY A 37 10.97 -17.24 3.94
N GLY A 38 9.80 -16.64 3.79
CA GLY A 38 8.53 -17.36 3.69
C GLY A 38 7.83 -17.60 5.03
N GLU A 39 8.37 -17.13 6.15
CA GLU A 39 7.85 -17.45 7.47
C GLU A 39 6.63 -16.64 7.90
N ILE A 40 6.39 -15.44 7.37
CA ILE A 40 5.16 -14.69 7.71
C ILE A 40 3.94 -15.17 6.94
N TRP A 41 2.76 -14.85 7.46
CA TRP A 41 1.53 -14.88 6.67
C TRP A 41 1.48 -13.60 5.83
N ALA A 42 1.17 -13.75 4.54
CA ALA A 42 1.10 -12.63 3.62
C ALA A 42 -0.02 -12.89 2.63
N ALA A 43 -0.89 -11.90 2.42
CA ALA A 43 -1.94 -11.96 1.42
C ALA A 43 -2.27 -10.56 0.89
N HIS A 44 -2.97 -10.54 -0.24
CA HIS A 44 -3.45 -9.34 -0.92
C HIS A 44 -4.97 -9.43 -1.07
N ALA A 45 -5.68 -8.35 -0.76
CA ALA A 45 -7.11 -8.18 -0.97
C ALA A 45 -7.37 -7.04 -1.97
N SER A 46 -8.10 -7.33 -3.05
CA SER A 46 -8.48 -6.33 -4.06
C SER A 46 -9.88 -5.74 -3.83
N THR A 47 -10.68 -6.39 -2.98
CA THR A 47 -12.06 -5.99 -2.70
C THR A 47 -12.36 -5.99 -1.20
N ALA A 48 -13.42 -5.28 -0.81
CA ALA A 48 -13.87 -5.25 0.59
C ALA A 48 -14.32 -6.64 1.06
N GLU A 49 -14.91 -7.42 0.16
CA GLU A 49 -15.34 -8.80 0.43
C GLU A 49 -14.15 -9.73 0.66
N GLU A 50 -13.09 -9.60 -0.14
CA GLU A 50 -11.83 -10.35 0.04
C GLU A 50 -11.15 -9.96 1.35
N LEU A 51 -11.09 -8.65 1.64
CA LEU A 51 -10.55 -8.15 2.90
C LEU A 51 -11.31 -8.72 4.10
N GLY A 52 -12.64 -8.76 4.04
CA GLY A 52 -13.48 -9.35 5.09
C GLY A 52 -13.22 -10.84 5.31
N LYS A 53 -12.81 -11.59 4.28
CA LYS A 53 -12.47 -13.02 4.39
C LYS A 53 -11.05 -13.24 4.91
N LEU A 54 -10.09 -12.46 4.43
CA LEU A 54 -8.66 -12.62 4.72
C LEU A 54 -8.26 -12.05 6.08
N LEU A 55 -8.95 -11.02 6.57
CA LEU A 55 -8.62 -10.39 7.85
C LEU A 55 -8.72 -11.36 9.04
N PRO A 56 -9.77 -12.21 9.17
CA PRO A 56 -9.80 -13.27 10.19
C PRO A 56 -8.63 -14.26 10.10
N GLU A 57 -8.16 -14.61 8.90
CA GLU A 57 -7.02 -15.51 8.70
C GLU A 57 -5.71 -14.86 9.17
N ALA A 58 -5.50 -13.58 8.84
CA ALA A 58 -4.37 -12.79 9.30
C ALA A 58 -4.33 -12.74 10.83
N ILE A 59 -5.48 -12.46 11.46
CA ILE A 59 -5.61 -12.43 12.93
C ILE A 59 -5.26 -13.79 13.53
N LYS A 60 -5.78 -14.88 12.95
CA LYS A 60 -5.45 -16.23 13.42
C LYS A 60 -3.94 -16.51 13.37
N SER A 61 -3.27 -16.16 12.28
CA SER A 61 -1.81 -16.29 12.16
C SER A 61 -1.08 -15.56 13.28
N VAL A 62 -1.49 -14.31 13.58
CA VAL A 62 -0.90 -13.51 14.65
C VAL A 62 -1.11 -14.17 16.02
N LEU A 63 -2.31 -14.68 16.29
CA LEU A 63 -2.62 -15.39 17.53
C LEU A 63 -1.84 -16.70 17.69
N GLU A 64 -1.44 -17.34 16.58
CA GLU A 64 -0.58 -18.53 16.54
C GLU A 64 0.92 -18.18 16.65
N GLY A 65 1.27 -16.90 16.84
CA GLY A 65 2.65 -16.43 17.04
C GLY A 65 3.39 -16.09 15.75
N LYS A 66 2.69 -16.01 14.61
CA LYS A 66 3.27 -15.72 13.29
C LYS A 66 2.82 -14.36 12.79
N SER A 67 3.77 -13.46 12.52
CA SER A 67 3.49 -12.15 11.92
C SER A 67 2.68 -12.27 10.62
N ALA A 68 1.81 -11.29 10.38
CA ALA A 68 0.93 -11.26 9.21
C ALA A 68 0.97 -9.89 8.52
N VAL A 69 1.02 -9.88 7.20
CA VAL A 69 0.85 -8.70 6.35
C VAL A 69 -0.34 -8.94 5.43
N LEU A 70 -1.37 -8.10 5.53
CA LEU A 70 -2.51 -8.09 4.63
C LEU A 70 -2.47 -6.80 3.82
N ASP A 71 -2.13 -6.90 2.55
CA ASP A 71 -2.12 -5.76 1.63
C ASP A 71 -3.52 -5.53 1.10
N ALA A 72 -4.04 -4.30 1.23
CA ALA A 72 -5.43 -3.97 0.94
C ALA A 72 -5.51 -2.93 -0.18
N HIS A 73 -5.46 -3.41 -1.42
CA HIS A 73 -5.58 -2.60 -2.62
C HIS A 73 -7.05 -2.49 -3.04
N LEU A 74 -7.85 -1.87 -2.18
CA LEU A 74 -9.26 -1.63 -2.47
C LEU A 74 -9.35 -0.64 -3.64
N GLU A 75 -10.10 -1.02 -4.68
CA GLU A 75 -10.26 -0.23 -5.91
C GLU A 75 -9.01 -0.24 -6.84
N GLY A 76 -8.09 -1.20 -6.68
CA GLY A 76 -6.91 -1.39 -7.55
C GLY A 76 -5.59 -0.87 -6.95
N PRO A 77 -4.43 -1.25 -7.51
CA PRO A 77 -3.11 -0.87 -7.01
C PRO A 77 -2.80 0.62 -7.15
N GLU A 78 -3.58 1.38 -7.91
CA GLU A 78 -3.50 2.83 -8.02
C GLU A 78 -4.14 3.55 -6.82
N GLY A 79 -5.03 2.86 -6.10
CA GLY A 79 -5.76 3.36 -4.94
C GLY A 79 -6.79 4.45 -5.28
N LYS A 80 -7.77 4.61 -4.38
CA LYS A 80 -8.84 5.63 -4.48
C LYS A 80 -8.35 7.06 -4.63
N TYR A 81 -7.15 7.35 -4.11
CA TYR A 81 -6.56 8.67 -4.04
C TYR A 81 -5.39 8.82 -5.01
N GLY A 82 -5.57 8.42 -6.27
CA GLY A 82 -4.65 8.81 -7.34
C GLY A 82 -4.53 10.34 -7.40
N GLY A 83 -3.35 10.87 -7.05
CA GLY A 83 -2.76 12.21 -7.29
C GLY A 83 -3.58 13.49 -7.08
N ALA A 84 -4.81 13.57 -7.59
CA ALA A 84 -5.62 14.77 -7.64
C ALA A 84 -6.66 14.90 -6.51
N LYS A 85 -7.20 13.77 -6.01
CA LYS A 85 -8.29 13.76 -5.01
C LYS A 85 -7.84 13.70 -3.54
N GLY A 86 -6.54 13.55 -3.27
CA GLY A 86 -5.97 13.64 -1.92
C GLY A 86 -5.74 15.08 -1.43
N ARG A 87 -6.09 16.10 -2.25
CA ARG A 87 -6.06 17.50 -1.83
C ARG A 87 -7.22 17.71 -0.86
N LEU A 88 -6.91 17.61 0.44
CA LEU A 88 -7.79 18.07 1.52
C LEU A 88 -8.33 19.46 1.14
N GLY A 89 -9.64 19.54 0.98
CA GLY A 89 -10.37 20.80 0.92
C GLY A 89 -10.42 21.48 2.29
#